data_AF-A0A7J9AJC3-F1
#
_entry.id   AF-A0A7J9AJC3-F1
#
_cell.length_a   1.000
_cell.length_b   1.000
_cell.length_c   1.000
_cell.angle_alpha   90.00
_cell.angle_beta   90.00
_cell.angle_gamma   90.00
#
_symmetry.space_group_name_H-M   'P 1'
#
loop_
_entity.id
_entity.type
_entity.pdbx_description
1 polymer ?
#
loop_
_entity_poly.entity_id
_entity_poly.type
_entity_poly.pdbx_seq_one_letter_code
_entity_poly.pdbx_strand_id
1 'polypeptide(L)'
;IKTDVETQGDFIRFLIKEVENAAFTEIEDVVPFVKWLDDELSYLVDERAVLKHFEWPEQKADALREAAFGYCDLKKLESEAASIRDDARQPCGPALKKMQALLEKLEHGVYNLSRMRESATKRYKGFQIPMDWMLETGIVSQIKLASVKLAMKYMRRISSELEAVGGGGPEEEELIVQGVRFAFRVHQFAGGFDVETMRAFEELRDKARSCN
;
A
#
# COMPACT_ATOMS: atom_id res chain seq x y z
N ILE A 1 28.32 -22.10 -11.39
CA ILE A 1 29.13 -21.59 -10.26
C ILE A 1 30.59 -21.37 -10.67
N LYS A 2 31.49 -22.37 -10.65
CA LYS A 2 32.94 -22.10 -10.90
C LYS A 2 33.20 -21.50 -12.30
N THR A 3 32.52 -22.02 -13.32
CA THR A 3 32.58 -21.48 -14.69
C THR A 3 32.02 -20.05 -14.78
N ASP A 4 30.90 -19.74 -14.11
CA ASP A 4 30.32 -18.38 -14.11
C ASP A 4 31.20 -17.38 -13.36
N VAL A 5 31.82 -17.80 -12.25
CA VAL A 5 32.76 -16.98 -11.49
C VAL A 5 33.97 -16.61 -12.36
N GLU A 6 34.43 -17.52 -13.21
CA GLU A 6 35.56 -17.32 -14.12
C GLU A 6 35.18 -16.50 -15.37
N THR A 7 33.99 -16.68 -15.93
CA THR A 7 33.59 -16.02 -17.20
C THR A 7 32.81 -14.72 -17.01
N GLN A 8 32.08 -14.55 -15.91
CA GLN A 8 31.23 -13.38 -15.65
C GLN A 8 31.87 -12.40 -14.64
N GLY A 9 33.14 -12.57 -14.31
CA GLY A 9 33.80 -11.72 -13.31
C GLY A 9 33.77 -10.22 -13.64
N ASP A 10 33.93 -9.85 -14.91
CA ASP A 10 33.84 -8.44 -15.34
C ASP A 10 32.43 -7.88 -15.25
N PHE A 11 31.43 -8.70 -15.59
CA PHE A 11 30.02 -8.37 -15.46
C PHE A 11 29.65 -8.13 -13.98
N ILE A 12 30.03 -9.03 -13.08
CA ILE A 12 29.74 -8.89 -11.65
C ILE A 12 30.48 -7.67 -11.06
N ARG A 13 31.73 -7.43 -11.45
CA ARG A 13 32.47 -6.22 -11.06
C ARG A 13 31.79 -4.94 -11.54
N PHE A 14 31.15 -4.97 -12.70
CA PHE A 14 30.32 -3.86 -13.19
C PHE A 14 29.08 -3.67 -12.30
N LEU A 15 28.32 -4.72 -12.02
CA LEU A 15 27.14 -4.63 -11.13
C LEU A 15 27.50 -4.13 -9.72
N ILE A 16 28.62 -4.57 -9.16
CA ILE A 16 29.12 -4.09 -7.86
C ILE A 16 29.27 -2.57 -7.88
N LYS A 17 29.94 -2.03 -8.90
CA LYS A 17 30.13 -0.58 -9.03
C LYS A 17 28.80 0.16 -9.17
N GLU A 18 27.86 -0.39 -9.93
CA GLU A 18 26.53 0.22 -10.07
C GLU A 18 25.81 0.27 -8.72
N VAL A 19 25.81 -0.80 -7.92
CA VAL A 19 25.20 -0.81 -6.59
C VAL A 19 25.94 0.12 -5.62
N GLU A 20 27.27 0.11 -5.60
CA GLU A 20 28.08 0.98 -4.75
C GLU A 20 27.84 2.47 -5.03
N ASN A 21 27.71 2.83 -6.31
CA ASN A 21 27.48 4.21 -6.75
C ASN A 21 26.01 4.62 -6.72
N ALA A 22 25.08 3.67 -6.57
CA ALA A 22 23.65 3.94 -6.57
C ALA A 22 23.27 4.96 -5.47
N ALA A 23 22.73 6.10 -5.87
CA ALA A 23 22.32 7.16 -4.99
C ALA A 23 21.09 7.83 -5.59
N PHE A 24 19.97 7.82 -4.88
CA PHE A 24 18.69 8.25 -5.43
C PHE A 24 18.04 9.31 -4.54
N THR A 25 17.29 10.20 -5.16
CA THR A 25 16.49 11.21 -4.47
C THR A 25 15.03 10.79 -4.32
N GLU A 26 14.52 10.01 -5.28
CA GLU A 26 13.14 9.55 -5.31
C GLU A 26 13.07 8.01 -5.32
N ILE A 27 12.09 7.43 -4.64
CA ILE A 27 11.95 5.96 -4.57
C ILE A 27 11.53 5.37 -5.91
N GLU A 28 10.85 6.17 -6.72
CA GLU A 28 10.43 5.86 -8.07
C GLU A 28 11.62 5.53 -8.99
N ASP A 29 12.83 6.03 -8.69
CA ASP A 29 14.06 5.70 -9.41
C ASP A 29 14.74 4.43 -8.86
N VAL A 30 14.53 4.13 -7.57
CA VAL A 30 15.04 2.90 -6.94
C VAL A 30 14.33 1.66 -7.50
N VAL A 31 13.02 1.76 -7.76
CA VAL A 31 12.21 0.65 -8.29
C VAL A 31 12.74 0.10 -9.63
N PRO A 32 12.94 0.90 -10.68
CA PRO A 32 13.47 0.42 -11.95
C PRO A 32 14.93 -0.03 -11.82
N PHE A 33 15.74 0.59 -10.96
CA PHE A 33 17.10 0.14 -10.69
C PHE A 33 17.13 -1.27 -10.09
N VAL A 34 16.33 -1.52 -9.06
CA VAL A 34 16.23 -2.85 -8.43
C VAL A 34 15.74 -3.89 -9.43
N LYS A 35 14.73 -3.53 -10.24
CA LYS A 35 14.23 -4.43 -11.28
C LYS A 35 15.34 -4.79 -12.28
N TRP A 36 16.06 -3.80 -12.79
CA TRP A 36 17.19 -4.02 -13.68
C TRP A 36 18.24 -4.91 -13.01
N LEU A 37 18.60 -4.63 -11.76
CA LEU A 37 19.60 -5.41 -11.02
C LEU A 37 19.19 -6.88 -10.87
N ASP A 38 17.93 -7.13 -10.52
CA ASP A 38 17.39 -8.48 -10.39
C ASP A 38 17.32 -9.20 -11.75
N ASP A 39 16.98 -8.49 -12.83
CA ASP A 39 17.00 -9.02 -14.19
C ASP A 39 18.44 -9.41 -14.60
N GLU A 40 19.45 -8.58 -14.31
CA GLU A 40 20.87 -8.87 -14.58
C GLU A 40 21.39 -10.04 -13.75
N LEU A 41 21.00 -10.13 -12.48
CA LEU A 41 21.41 -11.23 -11.61
C LEU A 41 20.71 -12.55 -11.95
N SER A 42 19.56 -12.50 -12.63
CA SER A 42 18.84 -13.69 -13.08
C SER A 42 19.60 -14.54 -14.10
N TYR A 43 20.63 -13.98 -14.76
CA TYR A 43 21.53 -14.72 -15.65
C TYR A 43 22.52 -15.63 -14.89
N LEU A 44 22.62 -15.50 -13.57
CA LEU A 44 23.48 -16.35 -12.74
C LEU A 44 22.78 -17.67 -12.41
N VAL A 45 23.52 -18.78 -12.44
CA VAL A 45 22.98 -20.12 -12.12
C VAL A 45 22.52 -20.22 -10.66
N ASP A 46 23.28 -19.61 -9.75
CA ASP A 46 22.91 -19.44 -8.34
C ASP A 46 23.50 -18.11 -7.87
N GLU A 47 22.65 -17.07 -7.81
CA GLU A 47 23.03 -15.71 -7.44
C GLU A 47 23.83 -15.70 -6.12
N ARG A 48 23.29 -16.31 -5.06
CA ARG A 48 23.91 -16.27 -3.73
C ARG A 48 25.24 -17.03 -3.68
N ALA A 49 25.33 -18.17 -4.36
CA ALA A 49 26.58 -18.93 -4.37
C ALA A 49 27.66 -18.24 -5.21
N VAL A 50 27.28 -17.62 -6.34
CA VAL A 50 28.22 -16.91 -7.21
C VAL A 50 28.70 -15.61 -6.57
N LEU A 51 27.80 -14.78 -6.03
CA LEU A 51 28.14 -13.48 -5.45
C LEU A 51 29.04 -13.59 -4.21
N LYS A 52 29.02 -14.72 -3.48
CA LYS A 52 29.95 -15.00 -2.36
C LYS A 52 31.43 -15.01 -2.77
N HIS A 53 31.73 -15.16 -4.05
CA HIS A 53 33.10 -15.12 -4.56
C HIS A 53 33.59 -13.71 -4.91
N PHE A 54 32.75 -12.69 -4.72
CA PHE A 54 33.04 -11.30 -5.02
C PHE A 54 32.77 -10.42 -3.79
N GLU A 55 33.32 -9.20 -3.78
CA GLU A 55 33.04 -8.17 -2.78
C GLU A 55 31.65 -7.54 -3.06
N TRP A 56 30.61 -8.38 -3.08
CA TRP A 56 29.25 -7.93 -3.36
C TRP A 56 28.74 -7.04 -2.23
N PRO A 57 28.21 -5.83 -2.51
CA PRO A 57 27.68 -4.91 -1.50
C PRO A 57 26.29 -5.37 -1.00
N GLU A 58 26.23 -6.56 -0.40
CA GLU A 58 25.01 -7.28 -0.01
C GLU A 58 24.06 -6.39 0.82
N GLN A 59 24.59 -5.70 1.83
CA GLN A 59 23.78 -4.85 2.70
C GLN A 59 23.08 -3.70 1.96
N LYS A 60 23.74 -3.12 0.95
CA LYS A 60 23.20 -2.03 0.15
C LYS A 60 22.19 -2.56 -0.86
N ALA A 61 22.52 -3.63 -1.56
CA ALA A 61 21.63 -4.31 -2.50
C ALA A 61 20.31 -4.73 -1.81
N ASP A 62 20.42 -5.37 -0.64
CA ASP A 62 19.25 -5.81 0.14
C ASP A 62 18.43 -4.63 0.66
N ALA A 63 19.07 -3.53 1.07
CA ALA A 63 18.36 -2.32 1.48
C ALA A 63 17.61 -1.66 0.32
N LEU A 64 18.20 -1.62 -0.88
CA LEU A 64 17.56 -1.11 -2.09
C LEU A 64 16.33 -1.97 -2.46
N ARG A 65 16.49 -3.31 -2.45
CA ARG A 65 15.39 -4.24 -2.69
C ARG A 65 14.26 -4.11 -1.68
N GLU A 66 14.60 -4.06 -0.39
CA GLU A 66 13.62 -3.86 0.68
C GLU A 66 12.83 -2.55 0.49
N ALA A 67 13.50 -1.45 0.14
CA ALA A 67 12.86 -0.17 -0.10
C ALA A 67 11.94 -0.20 -1.33
N ALA A 68 12.43 -0.75 -2.45
CA ALA A 68 11.66 -0.87 -3.69
C ALA A 68 10.43 -1.76 -3.51
N PHE A 69 10.58 -2.93 -2.91
CA PHE A 69 9.47 -3.86 -2.69
C PHE A 69 8.46 -3.30 -1.67
N GLY A 70 8.94 -2.72 -0.57
CA GLY A 70 8.07 -2.08 0.42
C GLY A 70 7.22 -0.95 -0.19
N TYR A 71 7.81 -0.11 -1.03
CA TYR A 71 7.08 0.92 -1.77
C TYR A 71 6.07 0.34 -2.77
N CYS A 72 6.50 -0.63 -3.60
CA CYS A 72 5.65 -1.28 -4.58
C CYS A 72 4.44 -1.99 -3.96
N ASP A 73 4.62 -2.67 -2.82
CA ASP A 73 3.54 -3.35 -2.11
C ASP A 73 2.48 -2.35 -1.61
N LEU A 74 2.92 -1.23 -1.04
CA LEU A 74 2.01 -0.17 -0.59
C LEU A 74 1.32 0.54 -1.76
N LYS A 75 2.02 0.76 -2.87
CA LYS A 75 1.42 1.30 -4.09
C LYS A 75 0.36 0.37 -4.67
N LYS A 76 0.63 -0.94 -4.71
CA LYS A 76 -0.34 -1.94 -5.15
C LYS A 76 -1.57 -1.94 -4.25
N LEU A 77 -1.38 -1.86 -2.93
CA LEU A 77 -2.46 -1.81 -1.96
C LEU A 77 -3.30 -0.52 -2.09
N GLU A 78 -2.65 0.63 -2.25
CA GLU A 78 -3.32 1.91 -2.53
C GLU A 78 -4.16 1.81 -3.81
N SER A 79 -3.59 1.26 -4.88
CA SER A 79 -4.28 1.09 -6.16
C SER A 79 -5.45 0.11 -6.08
N GLU A 80 -5.34 -0.98 -5.30
CA GLU A 80 -6.45 -1.90 -5.02
C GLU A 80 -7.62 -1.16 -4.34
N ALA A 81 -7.31 -0.30 -3.36
CA ALA A 81 -8.30 0.53 -2.67
C ALA A 81 -8.91 1.62 -3.53
N ALA A 82 -8.10 2.34 -4.32
CA ALA A 82 -8.58 3.40 -5.20
C ALA A 82 -9.50 2.84 -6.31
N SER A 83 -9.13 1.68 -6.87
CA SER A 83 -9.81 1.04 -8.00
C SER A 83 -11.02 0.19 -7.62
N ILE A 84 -11.32 0.00 -6.33
CA ILE A 84 -12.47 -0.80 -5.90
C ILE A 84 -13.75 -0.27 -6.55
N ARG A 85 -14.45 -1.13 -7.29
CA ARG A 85 -15.77 -0.81 -7.82
C ARG A 85 -16.80 -1.54 -7.00
N ASP A 86 -17.85 -0.81 -6.66
CA ASP A 86 -19.07 -1.42 -6.15
C ASP A 86 -19.85 -1.96 -7.36
N ASP A 87 -19.98 -3.28 -7.44
CA ASP A 87 -20.79 -3.93 -8.45
C ASP A 87 -22.22 -4.08 -7.91
N ALA A 88 -23.16 -3.35 -8.50
CA ALA A 88 -24.56 -3.39 -8.13
C ALA A 88 -25.17 -4.81 -8.20
N ARG A 89 -24.56 -5.72 -8.98
CA ARG A 89 -25.00 -7.12 -9.09
C ARG A 89 -24.54 -7.99 -7.92
N GLN A 90 -23.54 -7.56 -7.16
CA GLN A 90 -23.07 -8.30 -5.99
C GLN A 90 -24.01 -8.04 -4.81
N PRO A 91 -24.27 -9.05 -3.94
CA PRO A 91 -24.99 -8.83 -2.70
C PRO A 91 -24.26 -7.84 -1.79
N CYS A 92 -25.01 -7.04 -1.02
CA CYS A 92 -24.47 -5.97 -0.19
C CYS A 92 -23.47 -6.47 0.86
N GLY A 93 -23.83 -7.49 1.65
CA GLY A 93 -22.97 -8.03 2.72
C GLY A 93 -21.54 -8.40 2.27
N PRO A 94 -21.35 -9.23 1.24
CA PRO A 94 -20.04 -9.53 0.67
C PRO A 94 -19.27 -8.30 0.18
N ALA A 95 -19.94 -7.34 -0.46
CA ALA A 95 -19.30 -6.11 -0.92
C ALA A 95 -18.79 -5.27 0.26
N LEU A 96 -19.60 -5.10 1.31
CA LEU A 96 -19.22 -4.40 2.54
C LEU A 96 -18.07 -5.11 3.25
N LYS A 97 -18.12 -6.45 3.36
CA LYS A 97 -17.04 -7.23 3.98
C LYS A 97 -15.72 -7.09 3.23
N LYS A 98 -15.75 -7.04 1.90
CA LYS A 98 -14.56 -6.79 1.08
C LYS A 98 -13.97 -5.40 1.35
N MET A 99 -14.82 -4.37 1.44
CA MET A 99 -14.37 -3.02 1.77
C MET A 99 -13.78 -2.93 3.18
N GLN A 100 -14.37 -3.63 4.16
CA GLN A 100 -13.82 -3.73 5.52
C GLN A 100 -12.44 -4.36 5.55
N ALA A 101 -12.28 -5.52 4.90
CA ALA A 101 -10.97 -6.19 4.80
C ALA A 101 -9.92 -5.32 4.11
N LEU A 102 -10.32 -4.50 3.14
CA LEU A 102 -9.41 -3.59 2.45
C LEU A 102 -8.96 -2.44 3.35
N LEU A 103 -9.86 -1.87 4.16
CA LEU A 103 -9.50 -0.87 5.16
C LEU A 103 -8.49 -1.43 6.17
N GLU A 104 -8.71 -2.64 6.68
CA GLU A 104 -7.80 -3.31 7.62
C GLU A 104 -6.40 -3.48 7.03
N LYS A 105 -6.32 -3.88 5.76
CA LYS A 105 -5.03 -3.96 5.04
C LYS A 105 -4.34 -2.60 4.94
N LEU A 106 -5.08 -1.52 4.61
CA LEU A 106 -4.52 -0.17 4.51
C LEU A 106 -3.95 0.31 5.84
N GLU A 107 -4.71 0.16 6.93
CA GLU A 107 -4.26 0.51 8.29
C GLU A 107 -3.02 -0.29 8.69
N HIS A 108 -3.04 -1.60 8.45
CA HIS A 108 -1.91 -2.47 8.74
C HIS A 108 -0.68 -2.13 7.90
N GLY A 109 -0.85 -1.78 6.63
CA GLY A 109 0.21 -1.33 5.74
C GLY A 109 0.89 -0.06 6.25
N VAL A 110 0.12 0.96 6.65
CA VAL A 110 0.67 2.21 7.23
C VAL A 110 1.36 1.95 8.56
N TYR A 111 0.80 1.10 9.42
CA TYR A 111 1.42 0.72 10.67
C TYR A 111 2.77 0.02 10.46
N ASN A 112 2.84 -0.95 9.54
CA ASN A 112 4.07 -1.65 9.21
C ASN A 112 5.12 -0.73 8.59
N LEU A 113 4.70 0.22 7.74
CA LEU A 113 5.58 1.25 7.19
C LEU A 113 6.22 2.09 8.30
N SER A 114 5.45 2.50 9.31
CA SER A 114 5.99 3.28 10.44
C SER A 114 7.08 2.50 11.18
N ARG A 115 6.84 1.20 11.45
CA ARG A 115 7.82 0.34 12.11
C ARG A 115 9.07 0.11 11.27
N MET A 116 8.89 -0.11 9.97
CA MET A 116 10.00 -0.28 9.02
C MET A 116 10.84 0.99 8.93
N ARG A 117 10.21 2.17 8.88
CA ARG A 117 10.91 3.45 8.86
C ARG A 117 11.82 3.59 10.08
N GLU A 118 11.33 3.28 11.27
CA GLU A 118 12.09 3.37 12.53
C GLU A 118 13.33 2.47 12.50
N SER A 119 13.21 1.22 12.01
CA SER A 119 14.33 0.28 11.96
C SER A 119 15.30 0.54 10.80
N ALA A 120 14.80 1.03 9.65
CA ALA A 120 15.59 1.22 8.44
C ALA A 120 16.33 2.58 8.37
N THR A 121 15.92 3.57 9.18
CA THR A 121 16.40 4.97 9.09
C THR A 121 17.91 5.11 8.96
N LYS A 122 18.68 4.46 9.86
CA LYS A 122 20.14 4.58 9.86
C LYS A 122 20.76 3.95 8.60
N ARG A 123 20.25 2.79 8.19
CA ARG A 123 20.74 2.04 7.03
C ARG A 123 20.45 2.76 5.72
N TYR A 124 19.21 3.22 5.53
CA TYR A 124 18.81 3.91 4.31
C TYR A 124 19.57 5.23 4.14
N LYS A 125 19.75 6.01 5.23
CA LYS A 125 20.62 7.20 5.18
C LYS A 125 22.07 6.85 4.80
N GLY A 126 22.62 5.80 5.39
CA GLY A 126 23.99 5.35 5.08
C GLY A 126 24.18 4.92 3.62
N PHE A 127 23.13 4.39 3.00
CA PHE A 127 23.14 3.93 1.61
C PHE A 127 22.52 4.90 0.61
N GLN A 128 22.19 6.13 1.04
CA GLN A 128 21.57 7.16 0.18
C GLN A 128 20.27 6.67 -0.49
N ILE A 129 19.46 5.93 0.27
CA ILE A 129 18.13 5.47 -0.13
C ILE A 129 17.10 6.51 0.33
N PRO A 130 16.23 7.00 -0.57
CA PRO A 130 15.25 8.01 -0.23
C PRO A 130 14.19 7.46 0.73
N MET A 131 13.79 8.29 1.69
CA MET A 131 12.81 7.95 2.74
C MET A 131 11.61 8.89 2.75
N ASP A 132 11.60 9.92 1.92
CA ASP A 132 10.53 10.94 1.92
C ASP A 132 9.18 10.33 1.55
N TRP A 133 9.19 9.28 0.72
CA TRP A 133 8.00 8.47 0.43
C TRP A 133 7.38 7.82 1.67
N MET A 134 8.15 7.59 2.75
CA MET A 134 7.70 7.00 4.01
C MET A 134 7.12 8.02 5.00
N LEU A 135 7.12 9.30 4.63
CA LEU A 135 6.56 10.37 5.46
C LEU A 135 5.04 10.44 5.31
N GLU A 136 4.40 11.17 6.22
CA GLU A 136 2.95 11.43 6.18
C GLU A 136 2.51 12.07 4.85
N THR A 137 3.37 12.89 4.25
CA THR A 137 3.15 13.54 2.94
C THR A 137 3.43 12.64 1.74
N GLY A 138 4.06 11.48 1.96
CA GLY A 138 4.40 10.50 0.92
C GLY A 138 3.26 9.52 0.63
N ILE A 139 3.57 8.23 0.55
CA ILE A 139 2.60 7.16 0.23
C ILE A 139 1.46 7.08 1.27
N VAL A 140 1.74 7.47 2.52
CA VAL A 140 0.74 7.49 3.60
C VAL A 140 -0.43 8.40 3.27
N SER A 141 -0.17 9.59 2.72
CA SER A 141 -1.23 10.52 2.31
C SER A 141 -2.15 9.91 1.24
N GLN A 142 -1.57 9.14 0.32
CA GLN A 142 -2.30 8.52 -0.79
C GLN A 142 -3.15 7.35 -0.29
N ILE A 143 -2.62 6.53 0.62
CA ILE A 143 -3.37 5.47 1.31
C ILE A 143 -4.55 6.06 2.11
N LYS A 144 -4.33 7.15 2.84
CA LYS A 144 -5.39 7.87 3.57
C LYS A 144 -6.46 8.42 2.61
N LEU A 145 -6.06 8.98 1.47
CA LEU A 145 -7.02 9.43 0.47
C LEU A 145 -7.82 8.25 -0.13
N ALA A 146 -7.19 7.12 -0.39
CA ALA A 146 -7.85 5.92 -0.89
C ALA A 146 -8.87 5.36 0.12
N SER A 147 -8.56 5.42 1.43
CA SER A 147 -9.49 4.98 2.47
C SER A 147 -10.71 5.92 2.59
N VAL A 148 -10.54 7.23 2.41
CA VAL A 148 -11.66 8.20 2.35
C VAL A 148 -12.60 7.87 1.18
N LYS A 149 -12.04 7.63 -0.01
CA LYS A 149 -12.83 7.19 -1.18
C LYS A 149 -13.53 5.86 -0.96
N LEU A 150 -12.89 4.94 -0.22
CA LEU A 150 -13.48 3.67 0.18
C LEU A 150 -14.68 3.88 1.12
N ALA A 151 -14.58 4.78 2.10
CA ALA A 151 -15.70 5.16 2.98
C ALA A 151 -16.88 5.73 2.20
N MET A 152 -16.63 6.61 1.25
CA MET A 152 -17.69 7.14 0.39
C MET A 152 -18.43 6.02 -0.36
N LYS A 153 -17.69 5.08 -0.98
CA LYS A 153 -18.30 3.93 -1.68
C LYS A 153 -19.09 3.03 -0.72
N TYR A 154 -18.57 2.80 0.48
CA TYR A 154 -19.21 2.02 1.52
C TYR A 154 -20.57 2.62 1.93
N MET A 155 -20.59 3.91 2.24
CA MET A 155 -21.81 4.62 2.67
C MET A 155 -22.84 4.72 1.55
N ARG A 156 -22.39 4.92 0.30
CA ARG A 156 -23.29 4.88 -0.87
C ARG A 156 -23.91 3.51 -1.05
N ARG A 157 -23.13 2.42 -0.89
CA ARG A 157 -23.67 1.07 -1.01
C ARG A 157 -24.75 0.78 0.02
N ILE A 158 -24.51 1.17 1.28
CA ILE A 158 -25.52 1.06 2.34
C ILE A 158 -26.75 1.88 2.00
N SER A 159 -26.57 3.13 1.56
CA SER A 159 -27.68 4.01 1.19
C SER A 159 -28.57 3.42 0.09
N SER A 160 -27.97 2.81 -0.94
CA SER A 160 -28.71 2.12 -2.01
C SER A 160 -29.42 0.86 -1.52
N GLU A 161 -28.82 0.10 -0.61
CA GLU A 161 -29.45 -1.09 -0.03
C GLU A 161 -30.68 -0.71 0.81
N LEU A 162 -30.58 0.35 1.62
CA LEU A 162 -31.68 0.89 2.41
C LEU A 162 -32.86 1.34 1.53
N GLU A 163 -32.57 1.91 0.35
CA GLU A 163 -33.60 2.30 -0.62
C GLU A 163 -34.28 1.10 -1.30
N ALA A 164 -33.54 0.00 -1.48
CA ALA A 164 -34.03 -1.21 -2.15
C ALA A 164 -34.83 -2.14 -1.23
N VAL A 165 -34.44 -2.25 0.04
CA VAL A 165 -35.09 -3.13 1.03
C VAL A 165 -36.44 -2.55 1.49
N GLY A 166 -36.60 -1.22 1.47
CA GLY A 166 -37.89 -0.56 1.62
C GLY A 166 -38.67 -1.02 2.86
N GLY A 167 -38.10 -0.89 4.06
CA GLY A 167 -38.83 -1.19 5.28
C GLY A 167 -38.01 -1.04 6.55
N GLY A 168 -38.37 -0.07 7.39
CA GLY A 168 -37.78 0.28 8.70
C GLY A 168 -37.79 -0.84 9.74
N GLY A 169 -37.00 -1.88 9.50
CA GLY A 169 -36.80 -3.02 10.37
C GLY A 169 -35.39 -3.06 11.00
N PRO A 170 -35.14 -4.01 11.92
CA PRO A 170 -33.86 -4.11 12.65
C PRO A 170 -32.63 -4.26 11.75
N GLU A 171 -32.79 -4.84 10.55
CA GLU A 171 -31.72 -5.02 9.57
C GLU A 171 -31.26 -3.66 8.97
N GLU A 172 -32.17 -2.70 8.78
CA GLU A 172 -31.81 -1.35 8.32
C GLU A 172 -31.01 -0.58 9.39
N GLU A 173 -31.42 -0.69 10.65
CA GLU A 173 -30.71 -0.06 11.77
C GLU A 173 -29.29 -0.63 11.93
N GLU A 174 -29.12 -1.95 11.79
CA GLU A 174 -27.80 -2.60 11.84
C GLU A 174 -26.89 -2.10 10.70
N LEU A 175 -27.41 -2.00 9.47
CA LEU A 175 -26.66 -1.48 8.33
C LEU A 175 -26.23 -0.03 8.54
N ILE A 176 -27.10 0.80 9.08
CA ILE A 176 -26.80 2.21 9.39
C ILE A 176 -25.69 2.29 10.45
N VAL A 177 -25.81 1.55 11.55
CA VAL A 177 -24.79 1.51 12.62
C VAL A 177 -23.45 1.01 12.08
N GLN A 178 -23.46 0.00 11.22
CA GLN A 178 -22.27 -0.51 10.54
C GLN A 178 -21.63 0.56 9.66
N GLY A 179 -22.43 1.30 8.88
CA GLY A 179 -22.00 2.42 8.04
C GLY A 179 -21.34 3.54 8.83
N VAL A 180 -21.98 3.98 9.91
CA VAL A 180 -21.46 5.04 10.78
C VAL A 180 -20.15 4.61 11.44
N ARG A 181 -20.06 3.37 11.95
CA ARG A 181 -18.82 2.83 12.54
C ARG A 181 -17.69 2.78 11.52
N PHE A 182 -17.97 2.34 10.29
CA PHE A 182 -16.98 2.29 9.23
C PHE A 182 -16.47 3.69 8.87
N ALA A 183 -17.39 4.64 8.66
CA ALA A 183 -17.03 6.02 8.36
C ALA A 183 -16.20 6.65 9.48
N PHE A 184 -16.58 6.46 10.74
CA PHE A 184 -15.83 7.00 11.87
C PHE A 184 -14.41 6.43 11.96
N ARG A 185 -14.24 5.12 11.74
CA ARG A 185 -12.91 4.48 11.70
C ARG A 185 -12.04 5.09 10.61
N VAL A 186 -12.57 5.27 9.39
CA VAL A 186 -11.84 5.91 8.30
C VAL A 186 -11.51 7.37 8.63
N HIS A 187 -12.44 8.12 9.20
CA HIS A 187 -12.20 9.51 9.60
C HIS A 187 -11.06 9.61 10.61
N GLN A 188 -11.01 8.74 11.63
CA GLN A 188 -9.91 8.69 12.60
C GLN A 188 -8.57 8.32 11.95
N PHE A 189 -8.58 7.35 11.03
CA PHE A 189 -7.39 6.90 10.33
C PHE A 189 -6.83 7.95 9.36
N ALA A 190 -7.69 8.56 8.54
CA ALA A 190 -7.30 9.53 7.52
C ALA A 190 -7.10 10.96 8.06
N GLY A 191 -7.68 11.27 9.23
CA GLY A 191 -7.64 12.60 9.82
C GLY A 191 -8.71 13.56 9.29
N GLY A 192 -9.76 13.05 8.65
CA GLY A 192 -10.85 13.85 8.10
C GLY A 192 -11.47 13.26 6.83
N PHE A 193 -12.49 13.93 6.32
CA PHE A 193 -13.14 13.64 5.04
C PHE A 193 -13.02 14.81 4.07
N ASP A 194 -13.01 14.48 2.77
CA ASP A 194 -13.29 15.47 1.73
C ASP A 194 -14.78 15.84 1.69
N VAL A 195 -15.12 16.88 0.93
CA VAL A 195 -16.47 17.44 0.87
C VAL A 195 -17.50 16.41 0.39
N GLU A 196 -17.14 15.58 -0.58
CA GLU A 196 -18.05 14.56 -1.13
C GLU A 196 -18.30 13.43 -0.14
N THR A 197 -17.26 12.97 0.55
CA THR A 197 -17.37 11.91 1.55
C THR A 197 -18.12 12.40 2.78
N MET A 198 -17.92 13.67 3.18
CA MET A 198 -18.69 14.27 4.26
C MET A 198 -20.18 14.35 3.94
N ARG A 199 -20.54 14.73 2.70
CA ARG A 199 -21.95 14.71 2.27
C ARG A 199 -22.57 13.31 2.35
N ALA A 200 -21.86 12.29 1.87
CA ALA A 200 -22.33 10.90 1.95
C ALA A 200 -22.51 10.43 3.41
N PHE A 201 -21.66 10.90 4.32
CA PHE A 201 -21.80 10.64 5.75
C PHE A 201 -23.01 11.35 6.37
N GLU A 202 -23.28 12.60 5.98
CA GLU A 202 -24.45 13.34 6.44
C GLU A 202 -25.76 12.70 5.95
N GLU A 203 -25.82 12.26 4.70
CA GLU A 203 -26.96 11.53 4.14
C GLU A 203 -27.26 10.24 4.94
N LEU A 204 -26.22 9.46 5.24
CA LEU A 204 -26.37 8.25 6.06
C LEU A 204 -26.83 8.57 7.49
N ARG A 205 -26.28 9.64 8.09
CA ARG A 205 -26.67 10.09 9.44
C ARG A 205 -28.12 10.58 9.48
N ASP A 206 -28.57 11.30 8.47
CA ASP A 206 -29.93 11.82 8.43
C ASP A 206 -30.94 10.67 8.24
N LYS A 207 -30.59 9.64 7.46
CA LYS A 207 -31.34 8.36 7.40
C LYS A 207 -31.41 7.66 8.77
N ALA A 208 -30.32 7.64 9.53
CA ALA A 208 -30.29 7.12 10.91
C ALA A 208 -31.27 7.84 11.85
N ARG A 209 -31.42 9.16 11.67
CA ARG A 209 -32.32 9.99 12.48
C ARG A 209 -33.78 9.81 12.10
N SER A 210 -34.09 9.47 10.85
CA SER A 210 -35.46 9.19 10.42
C SER A 210 -35.97 7.80 10.81
N CYS A 211 -35.08 6.87 11.20
CA CYS A 211 -35.44 5.54 11.70
C CYS A 211 -35.74 5.50 13.21
N ASN A 212 -35.52 6.61 13.95
CA ASN A 212 -35.86 6.78 15.37
C ASN A 212 -37.13 7.64 15.51
#